data_AF-A0A3Q8XPA7-F1
#
_entry.id   AF-A0A3Q8XPA7-F1
#
_cell.length_a   1.000
_cell.length_b   1.000
_cell.length_c   1.000
_cell.angle_alpha   90.00
_cell.angle_beta   90.00
_cell.angle_gamma   90.00
#
_symmetry.space_group_name_H-M   'P 1'
#
loop_
_entity.id
_entity.type
_entity.pdbx_description
1 polymer ?
#
loop_
_entity_poly.entity_id
_entity_poly.type
_entity_poly.pdbx_seq_one_letter_code
_entity_poly.pdbx_strand_id
1 'polypeptide(L)' 'MTSEHYRFPGRTLVALTTMLVVLVLAAFDLQASGGIDPFNAPSPIALGSGQAPGGAHCSGA' A
#
# COMPACT_ATOMS: atom_id res chain seq x y z
N MET A 1 -13.00 -5.58 36.02
CA MET A 1 -12.43 -5.01 34.79
C MET A 1 -12.87 -5.91 33.63
N THR A 2 -14.13 -5.80 33.23
CA THR A 2 -14.74 -6.62 32.19
C THR A 2 -14.99 -5.71 31.00
N SER A 3 -14.08 -5.75 30.03
CA SER A 3 -14.22 -5.00 28.78
C SER A 3 -15.32 -5.64 27.94
N GLU A 4 -16.53 -5.11 28.07
CA GLU A 4 -17.67 -5.50 27.25
C GLU A 4 -17.40 -5.05 25.82
N HIS A 5 -17.17 -6.00 24.93
CA HIS A 5 -16.92 -5.75 23.52
C HIS A 5 -18.19 -5.23 22.86
N TYR A 6 -18.31 -3.91 22.78
CA TYR A 6 -19.33 -3.25 21.96
C TYR A 6 -19.05 -3.56 20.47
N ARG A 7 -19.45 -4.76 20.02
CA ARG A 7 -19.46 -5.15 18.61
C ARG A 7 -20.73 -4.58 17.96
N PHE A 8 -20.66 -3.33 17.51
CA PHE A 8 -21.56 -2.90 16.46
C PHE A 8 -21.34 -3.83 15.26
N PRO A 9 -22.36 -4.58 14.78
CA PRO A 9 -22.19 -5.52 13.67
C PRO A 9 -21.68 -4.81 12.41
N GLY A 10 -22.03 -3.53 12.24
CA GLY A 10 -21.52 -2.69 11.15
C GLY A 10 -20.01 -2.49 11.16
N ARG A 11 -19.35 -2.41 12.33
CA ARG A 11 -17.88 -2.22 12.40
C ARG A 11 -17.14 -3.45 11.89
N THR A 12 -17.60 -4.65 12.25
CA THR A 12 -17.00 -5.89 11.76
C THR A 12 -17.23 -6.06 10.25
N LEU A 13 -18.44 -5.77 9.76
CA LEU A 13 -18.74 -5.84 8.33
C LEU A 13 -17.88 -4.85 7.51
N VAL A 14 -17.78 -3.60 7.97
CA VAL A 14 -16.92 -2.59 7.34
C VAL A 14 -15.46 -3.03 7.38
N ALA A 15 -14.95 -3.50 8.51
CA ALA A 15 -13.58 -3.98 8.61
C ALA A 15 -13.27 -5.12 7.64
N LEU A 16 -14.15 -6.13 7.57
CA LEU A 16 -13.98 -7.27 6.65
C LEU A 16 -14.04 -6.85 5.19
N THR A 17 -14.98 -5.98 4.82
CA THR A 17 -15.10 -5.49 3.45
C THR A 17 -13.89 -4.63 3.05
N THR A 18 -13.42 -3.75 3.92
CA THR A 18 -12.18 -2.98 3.69
C THR A 18 -10.99 -3.92 3.51
N MET A 19 -10.82 -4.92 4.37
CA MET A 19 -9.71 -5.86 4.26
C MET A 19 -9.76 -6.64 2.95
N LEU A 20 -10.95 -7.12 2.56
CA LEU A 20 -11.16 -7.82 1.31
C LEU A 20 -10.81 -6.94 0.10
N VAL A 21 -11.23 -5.68 0.08
CA VAL A 21 -10.88 -4.73 -0.99
C VAL A 21 -9.37 -4.54 -1.07
N VAL A 22 -8.69 -4.33 0.05
CA VAL A 22 -7.22 -4.17 0.08
C VAL A 22 -6.52 -5.41 -0.47
N LEU A 23 -6.96 -6.61 -0.08
CA LEU A 23 -6.38 -7.87 -0.58
C LEU A 23 -6.59 -8.03 -2.09
N VAL A 24 -7.76 -7.68 -2.61
CA VAL A 24 -8.05 -7.73 -4.04
C VAL A 24 -7.14 -6.76 -4.80
N LEU A 25 -6.98 -5.52 -4.32
CA LEU A 25 -6.08 -4.55 -4.94
C LEU A 25 -4.62 -5.04 -4.92
N ALA A 26 -4.15 -5.56 -3.80
CA ALA A 26 -2.78 -6.08 -3.69
C ALA A 26 -2.55 -7.28 -4.61
N ALA A 27 -3.51 -8.20 -4.72
CA ALA A 27 -3.42 -9.34 -5.62
C ALA A 27 -3.44 -8.90 -7.10
N PHE A 28 -4.20 -7.85 -7.43
CA PHE A 28 -4.21 -7.27 -8.77
C PHE A 28 -2.87 -6.58 -9.08
N ASP A 29 -2.34 -5.79 -8.15
CA ASP A 29 -1.04 -5.12 -8.26
C ASP A 29 0.10 -6.12 -8.45
N LEU A 30 0.11 -7.23 -7.71
CA LEU A 30 1.10 -8.30 -7.86
C LEU A 30 1.03 -9.02 -9.21
N GLN A 31 -0.16 -9.11 -9.81
CA GLN A 31 -0.33 -9.71 -11.14
C GLN A 31 0.02 -8.75 -12.27
N ALA A 32 -0.24 -7.44 -12.08
CA ALA A 32 0.01 -6.41 -13.07
C ALA A 32 1.46 -5.92 -13.05
N SER A 33 2.09 -5.90 -11.88
CA SER A 33 3.49 -5.57 -11.71
C SER A 33 4.34 -6.74 -12.19
N GLY A 34 5.20 -6.50 -13.17
CA GLY A 34 6.24 -7.44 -13.53
C GLY A 34 7.21 -7.69 -12.37
N GLY A 35 8.17 -8.60 -12.55
CA GLY A 35 9.25 -8.77 -11.58
C GLY A 35 9.98 -7.45 -11.33
N ILE A 36 10.42 -7.23 -10.10
CA ILE A 36 11.30 -6.10 -9.77
C ILE A 36 12.55 -6.21 -10.66
N ASP A 37 12.86 -5.16 -11.43
CA ASP A 37 14.09 -5.09 -12.21
C ASP A 37 15.20 -4.54 -11.29
N PRO A 38 16.11 -5.38 -10.78
CA PRO A 38 17.13 -4.93 -9.84
C PRO A 38 18.25 -4.11 -10.50
N PHE A 39 18.28 -4.03 -11.84
CA PHE A 39 19.35 -3.39 -12.60
C PHE A 39 18.92 -2.05 -13.22
N ASN A 40 17.64 -1.91 -13.62
CA ASN A 40 17.11 -0.64 -14.14
C ASN A 40 16.22 0.12 -13.18
N ALA A 41 15.73 -0.49 -12.09
CA ALA A 41 14.99 0.28 -11.10
C ALA A 41 15.97 1.12 -10.26
N PRO A 42 15.78 2.45 -10.17
CA PRO A 42 16.57 3.27 -9.26
C PRO A 42 16.34 2.81 -7.82
N SER A 43 17.37 2.98 -6.99
CA SER A 43 17.29 2.48 -5.61
C SER A 43 16.07 3.06 -4.88
N PRO A 44 15.35 2.27 -4.06
CA PRO A 44 14.18 2.77 -3.32
C PRO A 44 14.49 3.93 -2.35
N ILE A 45 15.78 4.12 -2.02
CA ILE A 45 16.30 5.20 -1.19
C ILE A 45 16.78 6.42 -2.00
N ALA A 46 16.67 6.40 -3.33
CA ALA A 46 17.01 7.52 -4.23
C ALA A 46 15.96 8.64 -4.24
N LEU A 47 15.27 8.86 -3.12
CA LEU A 47 14.33 9.97 -2.95
C LEU A 47 15.13 11.28 -2.94
N GLY A 48 14.88 12.16 -3.91
CA GLY A 48 15.57 13.46 -4.04
C GLY A 48 16.87 13.47 -4.86
N SER A 49 17.34 12.33 -5.38
CA SER A 49 18.56 12.27 -6.21
C SER A 49 18.31 12.54 -7.71
N GLY A 50 17.05 12.74 -8.10
CA GLY A 50 16.65 12.89 -9.50
C GLY A 50 16.71 11.58 -10.32
N GLN A 51 17.10 10.46 -9.70
CA GLN A 51 17.18 9.15 -10.36
C GLN A 51 15.87 8.35 -10.31
N ALA A 52 14.89 8.73 -9.49
CA ALA A 52 13.60 8.04 -9.43
C ALA A 52 12.76 8.33 -10.69
N PRO A 53 12.03 7.36 -11.28
CA PRO A 53 11.29 7.55 -12.51
C PRO A 53 10.03 8.34 -12.17
N GLY A 54 10.05 9.65 -12.42
CA GLY A 54 8.89 10.55 -12.47
C GLY A 54 8.02 10.72 -11.21
N GLY A 55 8.26 9.99 -10.11
CA GLY A 55 7.34 9.91 -8.97
C GLY A 55 7.86 10.41 -7.61
N ALA A 56 9.18 10.59 -7.43
CA ALA A 56 9.75 11.03 -6.14
C ALA A 56 9.83 12.57 -6.01
N HIS A 57 8.80 13.27 -6.46
CA HIS A 57 8.68 14.73 -6.37
C HIS A 57 8.08 15.16 -5.01
N CYS A 58 8.74 14.78 -3.92
CA CYS A 58 8.40 15.29 -2.59
C CYS A 58 9.66 15.90 -1.94
N SER A 59 10.09 17.07 -2.42
CA SER A 59 10.72 18.09 -1.58
C SER A 59 10.33 19.45 -2.16
N GLY A 60 9.44 20.14 -1.45
CA GLY A 60 9.10 21.52 -1.74
C GLY A 60 10.35 22.40 -1.65
N ALA A 61 10.39 23.42 -2.52
CA ALA A 61 11.20 24.60 -2.32
C ALA A 61 10.64 25.43 -1.16
#